data_AF-A0A7S4ITE7-F1
#
_entry.id   AF-A0A7S4ITE7-F1
#
_cell.length_a   1.000
_cell.length_b   1.000
_cell.length_c   1.000
_cell.angle_alpha   90.00
_cell.angle_beta   90.00
_cell.angle_gamma   90.00
#
_symmetry.space_group_name_H-M   'P 1'
#
loop_
_entity.id
_entity.type
_entity.pdbx_description
1 polymer ?
#
loop_
_entity_poly.entity_id
_entity_poly.type
_entity_poly.pdbx_seq_one_letter_code
_entity_poly.pdbx_strand_id
1 'polypeptide(L)'
;KKSEVATVCYVDICKAATFVSNSEKGNSARIIVASVEKELKEILFNFNKPFKNEEGNIDETLMVDCLVSLFMLNPDKVANSLFNDFVESNNAVFKRVLVKTLLRIAHEGTNLPWNPTISDIYVSHAGNLRKLFQEFKG
;
A
#
# COMPACT_ATOMS: atom_id res chain seq x y z
N LYS A 1 -18.07 -8.01 -10.51
CA LYS A 1 -18.45 -9.11 -9.59
C LYS A 1 -17.32 -10.10 -9.31
N LYS A 2 -17.00 -11.11 -10.16
CA LYS A 2 -15.94 -12.09 -9.80
C LYS A 2 -14.52 -11.48 -9.64
N SER A 3 -14.20 -10.45 -10.43
CA SER A 3 -12.89 -9.79 -10.39
C SER A 3 -12.68 -8.97 -9.12
N GLU A 4 -13.68 -8.22 -8.63
CA GLU A 4 -13.55 -7.41 -7.40
C GLU A 4 -13.39 -8.27 -6.16
N VAL A 5 -14.19 -9.34 -6.04
CA VAL A 5 -14.06 -10.30 -4.93
C VAL A 5 -12.67 -10.93 -4.92
N ALA A 6 -12.14 -11.31 -6.09
CA ALA A 6 -10.77 -11.80 -6.19
C ALA A 6 -9.73 -10.76 -5.76
N THR A 7 -9.92 -9.48 -6.13
CA THR A 7 -9.06 -8.38 -5.68
C THR A 7 -9.04 -8.28 -4.16
N VAL A 8 -10.21 -8.29 -3.50
CA VAL A 8 -10.31 -8.25 -2.03
C VAL A 8 -9.58 -9.45 -1.41
N CYS A 9 -9.82 -10.66 -1.91
CA CYS A 9 -9.14 -11.87 -1.42
C CYS A 9 -7.61 -11.79 -1.58
N TYR A 10 -7.11 -11.22 -2.69
CA TYR A 10 -5.66 -11.06 -2.86
C TYR A 10 -5.08 -10.03 -1.90
N VAL A 11 -5.80 -8.96 -1.56
CA VAL A 11 -5.39 -8.01 -0.51
C VAL A 11 -5.32 -8.72 0.85
N ASP A 12 -6.31 -9.55 1.18
CA ASP A 12 -6.30 -10.34 2.41
C ASP A 12 -5.12 -11.32 2.46
N ILE A 13 -4.76 -11.94 1.35
CA ILE A 13 -3.57 -12.80 1.24
C ILE A 13 -2.28 -11.98 1.45
N CYS A 14 -2.17 -10.80 0.85
CA CYS A 14 -1.04 -9.89 1.08
C CYS A 14 -0.93 -9.54 2.57
N LYS A 15 -2.05 -9.21 3.21
CA LYS A 15 -2.11 -8.89 4.64
C LYS A 15 -1.72 -10.08 5.51
N ALA A 16 -2.24 -11.28 5.23
CA ALA A 16 -1.88 -12.50 5.93
C ALA A 16 -0.38 -12.82 5.81
N ALA A 17 0.21 -12.59 4.63
CA ALA A 17 1.64 -12.81 4.39
C ALA A 17 2.54 -11.90 5.25
N THR A 18 2.03 -10.77 5.77
CA THR A 18 2.79 -9.89 6.69
C THR A 18 3.01 -10.51 8.07
N PHE A 19 2.17 -11.47 8.47
CA PHE A 19 2.27 -12.18 9.75
C PHE A 19 3.25 -13.35 9.75
N VAL A 20 3.92 -13.60 8.62
CA VAL A 20 4.87 -14.70 8.44
C VAL A 20 6.25 -14.09 8.21
N SER A 21 7.25 -14.56 8.96
CA SER A 21 8.56 -13.92 8.96
C SER A 21 9.32 -14.17 7.64
N ASN A 22 10.28 -13.30 7.34
CA ASN A 22 11.15 -13.44 6.15
C ASN A 22 12.08 -14.67 6.22
N SER A 23 12.37 -15.18 7.43
CA SER A 23 13.32 -16.28 7.63
C SER A 23 12.68 -17.66 7.54
N GLU A 24 11.35 -17.74 7.48
CA GLU A 24 10.64 -19.01 7.37
C GLU A 24 10.73 -19.57 5.95
N LYS A 25 11.44 -20.70 5.81
CA LYS A 25 11.57 -21.41 4.53
C LYS A 25 10.18 -21.85 4.05
N GLY A 26 9.88 -21.57 2.78
CA GLY A 26 8.62 -22.02 2.17
C GLY A 26 7.40 -21.18 2.54
N ASN A 27 7.57 -19.87 2.77
CA ASN A 27 6.46 -18.92 2.93
C ASN A 27 5.60 -18.87 1.65
N SER A 28 4.66 -19.81 1.54
CA SER A 28 3.76 -20.00 0.41
C SER A 28 2.89 -18.77 0.16
N ALA A 29 2.53 -18.04 1.22
CA ALA A 29 1.79 -16.79 1.11
C ALA A 29 2.59 -15.75 0.30
N ARG A 30 3.90 -15.60 0.53
CA ARG A 30 4.75 -14.71 -0.28
C ARG A 30 4.90 -15.14 -1.73
N ILE A 31 4.93 -16.44 -2.00
CA ILE A 31 4.95 -16.96 -3.38
C ILE A 31 3.66 -16.53 -4.10
N ILE A 32 2.51 -16.70 -3.44
CA ILE A 32 1.22 -16.27 -3.99
C ILE A 32 1.23 -14.76 -4.21
N VAL A 33 1.66 -13.96 -3.22
CA VAL A 33 1.74 -12.50 -3.36
C VAL A 33 2.61 -12.12 -4.56
N ALA A 34 3.80 -12.70 -4.70
CA ALA A 34 4.69 -12.42 -5.83
C ALA A 34 4.04 -12.73 -7.19
N SER A 35 3.19 -13.76 -7.28
CA SER A 35 2.48 -14.10 -8.52
C SER A 35 1.36 -13.12 -8.88
N VAL A 36 0.76 -12.44 -7.91
CA VAL A 36 -0.41 -11.56 -8.12
C VAL A 36 -0.11 -10.08 -7.93
N GLU A 37 1.06 -9.73 -7.38
CA GLU A 37 1.42 -8.36 -7.00
C GLU A 37 1.27 -7.38 -8.17
N LYS A 38 1.73 -7.77 -9.36
CA LYS A 38 1.68 -6.91 -10.55
C LYS A 38 0.24 -6.61 -10.95
N GLU A 39 -0.59 -7.63 -11.10
CA GLU A 39 -2.00 -7.48 -11.48
C GLU A 39 -2.76 -6.68 -10.42
N LEU A 40 -2.49 -6.96 -9.13
CA LEU A 40 -3.12 -6.25 -8.03
C LEU A 40 -2.80 -4.76 -8.04
N LYS A 41 -1.55 -4.38 -8.35
CA LYS A 41 -1.14 -2.98 -8.51
C LYS A 41 -1.79 -2.33 -9.73
N GLU A 42 -1.87 -3.04 -10.86
CA GLU A 42 -2.53 -2.53 -12.08
C GLU A 42 -4.03 -2.27 -11.86
N ILE A 43 -4.69 -3.09 -11.04
CA ILE A 43 -6.11 -2.94 -10.68
C ILE A 43 -6.31 -1.81 -9.66
N LEU A 44 -5.58 -1.84 -8.54
CA LEU A 44 -5.83 -0.93 -7.41
C LEU A 44 -5.18 0.43 -7.59
N PHE A 45 -4.04 0.49 -8.28
CA PHE A 45 -3.19 1.68 -8.36
C PHE A 45 -3.09 2.25 -9.78
N ASN A 46 -4.16 2.15 -10.56
CA ASN A 46 -4.28 2.85 -11.84
C ASN A 46 -4.52 4.35 -11.62
N PHE A 47 -3.46 5.16 -11.73
CA PHE A 47 -3.53 6.61 -11.48
C PHE A 47 -4.54 7.38 -12.35
N ASN A 48 -4.90 6.82 -13.51
CA ASN A 48 -5.89 7.41 -14.41
C ASN A 48 -7.34 7.03 -14.04
N LYS A 49 -7.52 5.94 -13.29
CA LYS A 49 -8.84 5.40 -12.94
C LYS A 49 -8.80 4.76 -11.54
N PRO A 50 -9.11 5.51 -10.48
CA PRO A 50 -9.19 4.97 -9.12
C PRO A 50 -10.11 3.75 -9.05
N PHE A 51 -9.70 2.78 -8.25
CA PHE A 51 -10.49 1.58 -8.00
C PHE A 51 -11.83 1.94 -7.34
N LYS A 52 -12.89 1.26 -7.77
CA LYS A 52 -14.24 1.43 -7.26
C LYS A 52 -14.77 0.09 -6.77
N ASN A 53 -15.49 0.12 -5.65
CA ASN A 53 -16.20 -1.06 -5.13
C ASN A 53 -17.46 -1.37 -5.96
N GLU A 54 -18.19 -2.42 -5.55
CA GLU A 54 -19.40 -2.86 -6.25
C GLU A 54 -20.52 -1.81 -6.29
N GLU A 55 -20.51 -0.85 -5.37
CA GLU A 55 -21.45 0.27 -5.31
C GLU A 55 -21.03 1.43 -6.23
N GLY A 56 -19.88 1.33 -6.90
CA GLY A 56 -19.32 2.38 -7.75
C GLY A 56 -18.60 3.50 -6.98
N ASN A 57 -18.42 3.33 -5.67
CA ASN A 57 -17.71 4.26 -4.79
C ASN A 57 -16.21 3.97 -4.80
N ILE A 58 -15.39 5.02 -4.67
CA ILE A 58 -13.92 4.84 -4.60
C ILE A 58 -13.58 4.14 -3.28
N ASP A 59 -12.89 3.00 -3.37
CA ASP A 59 -12.54 2.20 -2.20
C ASP A 59 -11.12 2.53 -1.71
N GLU A 60 -10.97 3.72 -1.12
CA GLU A 60 -9.69 4.13 -0.54
C GLU A 60 -9.24 3.19 0.60
N THR A 61 -10.19 2.54 1.29
CA THR A 61 -9.89 1.62 2.38
C THR A 61 -9.14 0.40 1.86
N LEU A 62 -9.67 -0.25 0.81
CA LEU A 62 -9.00 -1.41 0.20
C LEU A 62 -7.65 -1.03 -0.42
N MET A 63 -7.55 0.15 -1.03
CA MET A 63 -6.30 0.66 -1.56
C MET A 63 -5.25 0.88 -0.46
N VAL A 64 -5.65 1.42 0.70
CA VAL A 64 -4.78 1.58 1.88
C VAL A 64 -4.38 0.22 2.46
N ASP A 65 -5.32 -0.72 2.63
CA ASP A 65 -5.03 -2.07 3.12
C ASP A 65 -4.00 -2.78 2.24
N CYS A 66 -4.14 -2.66 0.92
CA CYS A 66 -3.17 -3.20 -0.04
C CYS A 66 -1.80 -2.51 0.10
N LEU A 67 -1.75 -1.19 0.12
CA LEU A 67 -0.49 -0.45 0.15
C LEU A 67 0.29 -0.67 1.46
N VAL A 68 -0.41 -0.71 2.60
CA VAL A 68 0.20 -1.11 3.89
C VAL A 68 0.75 -2.52 3.81
N SER A 69 -0.03 -3.48 3.30
CA SER A 69 0.40 -4.88 3.21
C SER A 69 1.64 -5.03 2.33
N LEU A 70 1.67 -4.37 1.17
CA LEU A 70 2.82 -4.38 0.26
C LEU A 70 4.05 -3.74 0.91
N PHE A 71 3.87 -2.64 1.64
CA PHE A 71 4.95 -1.99 2.38
C PHE A 71 5.53 -2.91 3.45
N MET A 72 4.68 -3.58 4.23
CA MET A 72 5.12 -4.55 5.24
C MET A 72 5.89 -5.74 4.65
N LEU A 73 5.55 -6.14 3.42
CA LEU A 73 6.22 -7.25 2.74
C LEU A 73 7.57 -6.85 2.12
N ASN A 74 7.67 -5.63 1.59
CA ASN A 74 8.89 -5.11 0.95
C ASN A 74 8.93 -3.56 1.03
N PRO A 75 9.41 -3.01 2.15
CA PRO A 75 9.38 -1.57 2.40
C PRO A 75 10.22 -0.79 1.39
N ASP A 76 11.42 -1.28 1.06
CA ASP A 76 12.33 -0.62 0.13
C ASP A 76 11.74 -0.51 -1.28
N LYS A 77 11.13 -1.59 -1.79
CA LYS A 77 10.51 -1.58 -3.12
C LYS A 77 9.34 -0.60 -3.17
N VAL A 78 8.48 -0.62 -2.15
CA VAL A 78 7.27 0.22 -2.12
C VAL A 78 7.61 1.69 -1.91
N ALA A 79 8.53 1.99 -1.00
CA ALA A 79 8.96 3.36 -0.72
C ALA A 79 9.71 3.99 -1.90
N ASN A 80 10.54 3.23 -2.62
CA ASN A 80 11.32 3.78 -3.73
C ASN A 80 10.56 3.81 -5.07
N SER A 81 9.42 3.12 -5.19
CA SER A 81 8.59 3.15 -6.39
C SER A 81 7.23 3.78 -6.11
N LEU A 82 6.30 3.04 -5.50
CA LEU A 82 4.90 3.41 -5.41
C LEU A 82 4.69 4.71 -4.63
N PHE A 83 5.45 4.94 -3.55
CA PHE A 83 5.27 6.19 -2.80
C PHE A 83 5.63 7.41 -3.65
N ASN A 84 6.69 7.34 -4.47
CA ASN A 84 7.03 8.42 -5.39
C ASN A 84 5.92 8.64 -6.42
N ASP A 85 5.41 7.56 -7.03
CA ASP A 85 4.30 7.65 -7.99
C ASP A 85 3.04 8.30 -7.36
N PHE A 86 2.75 7.98 -6.10
CA PHE A 86 1.60 8.55 -5.38
C PHE A 86 1.80 10.02 -5.02
N VAL A 87 3.02 10.45 -4.70
CA VAL A 87 3.37 11.86 -4.46
C VAL A 87 3.20 12.68 -5.74
N GLU A 88 3.65 12.14 -6.87
CA GLU A 88 3.63 12.80 -8.18
C GLU A 88 2.26 12.74 -8.87
N SER A 89 1.35 11.90 -8.39
CA SER A 89 0.02 11.75 -8.98
C SER A 89 -0.77 13.06 -9.02
N ASN A 90 -1.34 13.38 -10.18
CA ASN A 90 -2.28 14.51 -10.32
C ASN A 90 -3.66 14.23 -9.69
N ASN A 91 -3.90 13.01 -9.22
CA ASN A 91 -5.18 12.60 -8.66
C ASN A 91 -5.11 12.56 -7.12
N ALA A 92 -5.90 13.43 -6.49
CA ALA A 92 -5.92 13.60 -5.03
C ALA A 92 -6.28 12.33 -4.25
N VAL A 93 -6.97 11.36 -4.87
CA VAL A 93 -7.28 10.05 -4.25
C VAL A 93 -5.99 9.33 -3.87
N PHE A 94 -5.01 9.26 -4.78
CA PHE A 94 -3.77 8.54 -4.51
C PHE A 94 -2.92 9.27 -3.47
N LYS A 95 -2.83 10.60 -3.53
CA LYS A 95 -2.20 11.39 -2.47
C LYS A 95 -2.84 11.11 -1.09
N ARG A 96 -4.16 11.03 -1.00
CA ARG A 96 -4.86 10.67 0.25
C ARG A 96 -4.58 9.24 0.69
N VAL A 97 -4.58 8.26 -0.24
CA VAL A 97 -4.25 6.87 0.08
C VAL A 97 -2.83 6.76 0.64
N LEU A 98 -1.86 7.48 0.06
CA LEU A 98 -0.50 7.53 0.60
C LEU A 98 -0.48 8.09 2.02
N VAL A 99 -1.08 9.27 2.25
CA VAL A 99 -1.10 9.90 3.58
C VAL A 99 -1.80 8.99 4.62
N LYS A 100 -2.93 8.36 4.26
CA LYS A 100 -3.65 7.42 5.12
C LYS A 100 -2.82 6.17 5.43
N THR A 101 -2.09 5.64 4.44
CA THR A 101 -1.17 4.50 4.61
C THR A 101 -0.07 4.84 5.61
N LEU A 102 0.57 6.00 5.44
CA LEU A 102 1.64 6.47 6.32
C LEU A 102 1.15 6.73 7.75
N LEU A 103 -0.03 7.33 7.88
CA LEU A 103 -0.70 7.54 9.17
C LEU A 103 -0.99 6.19 9.86
N ARG A 104 -1.44 5.20 9.10
CA ARG A 104 -1.72 3.86 9.62
C ARG A 104 -0.46 3.15 10.10
N ILE A 105 0.63 3.20 9.33
CA ILE A 105 1.94 2.67 9.75
C ILE A 105 2.43 3.35 11.03
N ALA A 106 2.26 4.68 11.14
CA ALA A 106 2.67 5.43 12.32
C ALA A 106 1.85 5.06 13.58
N HIS A 107 0.55 4.77 13.44
CA HIS A 107 -0.31 4.40 14.56
C HIS A 107 -0.21 2.91 14.95
N GLU A 108 -0.11 2.01 13.98
CA GLU A 108 -0.16 0.56 14.24
C GLU A 108 1.15 0.01 14.83
N GLY A 109 2.27 0.76 14.77
CA GLY A 109 3.54 0.41 15.41
C GLY A 109 4.12 -0.94 14.95
N THR A 110 5.14 -1.43 15.67
CA THR A 110 5.73 -2.77 15.43
C THR A 110 4.92 -3.86 16.13
N ASN A 111 3.90 -4.40 15.45
CA ASN A 111 3.20 -5.59 15.95
C ASN A 111 4.07 -6.87 15.89
N LEU A 112 5.09 -6.88 15.04
CA LEU A 112 5.98 -8.00 14.81
C LEU A 112 7.42 -7.50 14.63
N PRO A 113 8.45 -8.25 15.08
CA PRO A 113 9.85 -7.80 15.02
C PRO A 113 10.39 -7.53 13.61
N TRP A 114 9.80 -8.13 12.58
CA TRP A 114 10.23 -7.98 11.18
C TRP A 114 9.42 -6.93 10.41
N ASN A 115 8.38 -6.35 11.00
CA ASN A 115 7.57 -5.36 10.30
C ASN A 115 8.29 -4.02 10.25
N PRO A 116 8.33 -3.36 9.09
CA PRO A 116 8.87 -2.01 8.97
C PRO A 116 8.00 -1.00 9.73
N THR A 117 8.61 0.13 10.03
CA THR A 117 8.06 1.23 10.81
C THR A 117 8.07 2.52 10.01
N ILE A 118 7.46 3.57 10.57
CA ILE A 118 7.54 4.90 9.99
C ILE A 118 8.98 5.44 9.94
N SER A 119 9.86 4.97 10.82
CA SER A 119 11.27 5.38 10.86
C SER A 119 12.02 4.96 9.59
N ASP A 120 11.67 3.81 9.02
CA ASP A 120 12.32 3.23 7.83
C ASP A 120 12.14 4.07 6.56
N ILE A 121 11.15 4.96 6.55
CA ILE A 121 10.83 5.83 5.40
C ILE A 121 10.91 7.32 5.71
N TYR A 122 11.13 7.68 6.97
CA TYR A 122 11.09 9.08 7.39
C TYR A 122 12.10 9.95 6.62
N VAL A 123 13.33 9.46 6.49
CA VAL A 123 14.42 10.20 5.81
C VAL A 123 14.11 10.42 4.33
N SER A 124 13.56 9.42 3.64
CA SER A 124 13.30 9.50 2.19
C SER A 124 12.01 10.24 1.85
N HIS A 125 10.99 10.23 2.72
CA HIS A 125 9.64 10.74 2.38
C HIS A 125 9.14 11.92 3.21
N ALA A 126 9.83 12.36 4.28
CA ALA A 126 9.41 13.52 5.05
C ALA A 126 9.31 14.81 4.22
N GLY A 127 10.23 15.00 3.26
CA GLY A 127 10.18 16.13 2.32
C GLY A 127 8.95 16.08 1.41
N ASN A 128 8.63 14.90 0.88
CA ASN A 128 7.47 14.66 0.03
C ASN A 128 6.16 14.95 0.79
N LEU A 129 6.03 14.48 2.02
CA LEU A 129 4.88 14.77 2.89
C LEU A 129 4.70 16.27 3.14
N ARG A 130 5.80 16.99 3.41
CA ARG A 130 5.76 18.44 3.60
C ARG A 130 5.27 19.16 2.34
N LYS A 131 5.74 18.73 1.16
CA LYS A 131 5.29 19.27 -0.13
C LYS A 131 3.80 19.02 -0.34
N LEU A 132 3.32 17.80 -0.13
CA LEU A 132 1.90 17.46 -0.22
C LEU A 132 1.05 18.34 0.70
N PHE A 133 1.46 18.53 1.96
CA PHE A 133 0.74 19.39 2.89
C PHE A 133 0.66 20.85 2.42
N GLN A 134 1.73 21.38 1.81
CA GLN A 134 1.74 22.73 1.26
C GLN A 134 0.81 22.87 0.05
N GLU A 135 0.73 21.85 -0.81
CA GLU A 135 -0.17 21.83 -1.97
C GLU A 135 -1.66 21.84 -1.56
N PHE A 136 -2.04 21.16 -0.48
CA PHE A 136 -3.43 21.15 -0.01
C PHE A 136 -3.82 22.37 0.84
N LYS A 137 -2.84 23.14 1.32
CA LYS A 137 -3.07 24.37 2.09
C LYS A 137 -3.32 25.60 1.20
N GLY A 138 -2.80 25.57 -0.03
CA GLY A 138 -2.99 26.64 -1.03
C GLY A 138 -4.32 26.53 -1.75
#